data_AF-A0A194VFY8-F1
#
_entry.id   AF-A0A194VFY8-F1
#
_cell.length_a   1.000
_cell.length_b   1.000
_cell.length_c   1.000
_cell.angle_alpha   90.00
_cell.angle_beta   90.00
_cell.angle_gamma   90.00
#
_symmetry.space_group_name_H-M   'P 1'
#
loop_
_entity.id
_entity.type
_entity.pdbx_description
1 polymer ?
#
loop_
_entity_poly.entity_id
_entity_poly.type
_entity_poly.pdbx_seq_one_letter_code
_entity_poly.pdbx_strand_id
1 'polypeptide(L)'
;MKYRVGKELILDIAEKCDRKTLLSLLQTNKEIHALISDHEHSISAAKLKNFLIPPQSHLMTSKDEERSVIFKKNSFATVQELELRERRMNSILNHGGFLLTNSTKSLGLTTDSLDKLKAGLKRAMYITDCLADVTADPEILDLMIKMARRVAALRRDGLDTESDEDIAALRDAEAETRAEVTKAIRAKQSTIIMGLSTLDLAFLLTLGEGAMVGWQRYMAKYATSDVRFYNKMDAFGELILRWGCFILWGFVRGTGKLLSHIKDSITVVAEKIWRYEMGFDQTDNGLSMTVYKELKERVLEAKHKDDECFDDAELDSPVVVKQWAHELVGKEIGCKEWKGYYALPQEPVQQVTN
;
A
#
# COMPACT_ATOMS: atom_id res chain seq x y z
N MET A 1 -0.17 19.18 51.50
CA MET A 1 1.04 18.85 50.73
C MET A 1 0.65 18.71 49.26
N LYS A 2 0.93 19.71 48.40
CA LYS A 2 0.65 19.61 46.95
C LYS A 2 1.86 18.97 46.29
N TYR A 3 1.85 17.66 46.11
CA TYR A 3 2.79 17.01 45.20
C TYR A 3 2.42 17.44 43.77
N ARG A 4 3.02 18.52 43.27
CA ARG A 4 2.95 18.87 41.85
C ARG A 4 4.04 18.06 41.15
N VAL A 5 3.61 17.02 40.43
CA VAL A 5 4.45 16.36 39.42
C VAL A 5 4.95 17.45 38.47
N GLY A 6 6.25 17.48 38.18
CA GLY A 6 6.84 18.46 37.27
C GLY A 6 6.23 18.33 35.87
N LYS A 7 6.04 19.45 35.18
CA LYS A 7 5.48 19.46 33.81
C LYS A 7 6.31 18.60 32.85
N GLU A 8 7.63 18.64 32.99
CA GLU A 8 8.58 17.83 32.20
C GLU A 8 8.31 16.33 32.37
N LEU A 9 8.10 15.88 33.60
CA LEU A 9 7.81 14.46 33.86
C LEU A 9 6.47 14.02 33.25
N ILE A 10 5.46 14.91 33.20
CA ILE A 10 4.18 14.62 32.53
C ILE A 10 4.38 14.49 31.02
N LEU A 11 5.21 15.35 30.42
CA LEU A 11 5.53 15.29 29.00
C LEU A 11 6.34 14.02 28.66
N ASP A 12 7.34 13.66 29.46
CA ASP A 12 8.10 12.41 29.31
C ASP A 12 7.19 11.17 29.36
N ILE A 13 6.20 11.16 30.27
CA ILE A 13 5.19 10.11 30.33
C ILE A 13 4.34 10.12 29.06
N ALA A 14 3.88 11.28 28.61
CA ALA A 14 3.06 11.42 27.41
C ALA A 14 3.79 10.91 26.15
N GLU A 15 5.09 11.16 26.03
CA GLU A 15 5.94 10.66 24.94
C GLU A 15 6.03 9.13 24.91
N LYS A 16 6.14 8.48 26.07
CA LYS A 16 6.38 7.03 26.16
C LYS A 16 5.13 6.18 26.29
N CYS A 17 4.01 6.74 26.72
CA CYS A 17 2.79 5.96 26.95
C CYS A 17 2.08 5.57 25.64
N ASP A 18 1.33 4.47 25.66
CA ASP A 18 0.47 4.13 24.52
C ASP A 18 -0.67 5.15 24.37
N ARG A 19 -1.31 5.17 23.20
CA ARG A 19 -2.42 6.08 22.92
C ARG A 19 -3.55 6.01 23.95
N LYS A 20 -3.92 4.80 24.39
CA LYS A 20 -5.04 4.61 25.32
C LYS A 20 -4.73 5.33 26.64
N THR A 21 -3.51 5.15 27.14
CA THR A 21 -3.00 5.80 28.34
C THR A 21 -2.89 7.32 28.14
N LEU A 22 -2.44 7.79 26.97
CA LEU A 22 -2.38 9.21 26.65
C LEU A 22 -3.78 9.87 26.68
N LEU A 23 -4.77 9.22 26.08
CA LEU A 23 -6.16 9.71 26.09
C LEU A 23 -6.74 9.73 27.50
N SER A 24 -6.47 8.69 28.30
CA SER A 24 -6.86 8.70 29.71
C SER A 24 -6.18 9.82 30.48
N LEU A 25 -4.89 10.07 30.24
CA LEU A 25 -4.14 11.16 30.88
C LEU A 25 -4.73 12.53 30.53
N LEU A 26 -5.05 12.76 29.25
CA LEU A 26 -5.73 13.97 28.76
C LEU A 26 -7.09 14.20 29.44
N GLN A 27 -7.80 13.14 29.82
CA GLN A 27 -9.11 13.22 30.48
C GLN A 27 -9.03 13.50 31.99
N THR A 28 -7.86 13.34 32.62
CA THR A 28 -7.75 13.47 34.08
C THR A 28 -7.86 14.90 34.60
N ASN A 29 -7.32 15.88 33.87
CA ASN A 29 -7.17 17.24 34.36
C ASN A 29 -7.02 18.25 33.21
N LYS A 30 -7.66 19.43 33.31
CA LYS A 30 -7.60 20.49 32.29
C LYS A 30 -6.20 21.08 32.10
N GLU A 31 -5.42 21.25 33.15
CA GLU A 31 -4.02 21.72 33.08
C GLU A 31 -3.13 20.71 32.35
N ILE A 32 -3.33 19.40 32.61
CA ILE A 32 -2.61 18.31 31.92
C ILE A 32 -3.04 18.25 30.46
N HIS A 33 -4.34 18.38 30.18
CA HIS A 33 -4.85 18.45 28.82
C HIS A 33 -4.20 19.60 28.05
N ALA A 34 -4.24 20.82 28.60
CA ALA A 34 -3.62 21.98 27.97
C ALA A 34 -2.12 21.76 27.74
N LEU A 35 -1.39 21.29 28.75
CA LEU A 35 0.04 21.02 28.65
C LEU A 35 0.37 20.04 27.51
N ILE A 36 -0.34 18.92 27.42
CA ILE A 36 -0.09 17.89 26.40
C ILE A 36 -0.53 18.39 25.01
N SER A 37 -1.65 19.08 24.91
CA SER A 37 -2.11 19.67 23.64
C SER A 37 -1.12 20.72 23.11
N ASP A 38 -0.57 21.57 23.98
CA ASP A 38 0.43 22.58 23.61
C ASP A 38 1.74 21.94 23.13
N HIS A 39 2.03 20.71 23.57
CA HIS A 39 3.21 19.93 23.19
C HIS A 39 2.90 18.78 22.22
N GLU A 40 1.73 18.78 21.56
CA GLU A 40 1.32 17.71 20.64
C GLU A 40 2.39 17.45 19.58
N HIS A 41 2.97 18.52 19.04
CA HIS A 41 3.99 18.43 18.00
C HIS A 41 5.24 17.67 18.45
N SER A 42 5.81 18.02 19.61
CA SER A 42 7.03 17.37 20.12
C SER A 42 6.75 15.92 20.53
N ILE A 43 5.63 15.68 21.21
CA ILE A 43 5.22 14.34 21.63
C ILE A 43 5.01 13.44 20.41
N SER A 44 4.30 13.95 19.40
CA SER A 44 4.06 13.20 18.17
C SER A 44 5.37 12.94 17.42
N ALA A 45 6.24 13.95 17.28
CA ALA A 45 7.54 13.78 16.63
C ALA A 45 8.41 12.72 17.34
N ALA A 46 8.39 12.67 18.68
CA ALA A 46 9.09 11.63 19.44
C ALA A 46 8.51 10.24 19.18
N LYS A 47 7.18 10.10 19.22
CA LYS A 47 6.49 8.83 18.94
C LYS A 47 6.72 8.33 17.52
N LEU A 48 6.71 9.24 16.54
CA LEU A 48 6.85 8.90 15.13
C LEU A 48 8.19 8.25 14.79
N LYS A 49 9.24 8.47 15.60
CA LYS A 49 10.55 7.82 15.44
C LYS A 49 10.54 6.31 15.70
N ASN A 50 9.49 5.80 16.35
CA ASN A 50 9.38 4.37 16.69
C ASN A 50 8.79 3.53 15.55
N PHE A 51 8.21 4.16 14.51
CA PHE A 51 7.70 3.43 13.36
C PHE A 51 8.85 3.07 12.40
N LEU A 52 8.74 1.89 11.79
CA LEU A 52 9.74 1.37 10.86
C LEU A 52 10.05 2.33 9.70
N ILE A 53 9.00 2.95 9.16
CA ILE A 53 9.11 4.01 8.16
C ILE A 53 8.28 5.21 8.66
N PRO A 54 8.94 6.31 9.05
CA PRO A 54 8.21 7.50 9.48
C PRO A 54 7.52 8.18 8.29
N PRO A 55 6.43 8.92 8.54
CA PRO A 55 5.68 9.58 7.49
C PRO A 55 6.53 10.65 6.82
N GLN A 56 6.53 10.70 5.49
CA GLN A 56 7.31 11.70 4.75
C GLN A 56 6.59 13.05 4.71
N SER A 57 5.27 13.04 4.49
CA SER A 57 4.42 14.21 4.30
C SER A 57 3.07 14.04 5.04
N HIS A 58 1.99 14.58 4.49
CA HIS A 58 0.62 14.28 4.87
C HIS A 58 0.31 12.78 4.65
N LEU A 59 -0.74 12.30 5.32
CA LEU A 59 -1.19 10.90 5.22
C LEU A 59 -2.62 10.79 4.72
N MET A 60 -2.93 9.69 4.06
CA MET A 60 -4.31 9.28 3.78
C MET A 60 -4.82 8.43 4.95
N THR A 61 -6.00 8.72 5.49
CA THR A 61 -6.60 7.81 6.48
C THR A 61 -6.94 6.48 5.83
N SER A 62 -6.92 5.43 6.64
CA SER A 62 -7.27 4.08 6.20
C SER A 62 -8.54 3.58 6.88
N LYS A 63 -9.26 4.42 7.63
CA LYS A 63 -10.38 4.00 8.47
C LYS A 63 -11.52 3.38 7.66
N ASP A 64 -11.88 4.01 6.56
CA ASP A 64 -13.05 3.74 5.72
C ASP A 64 -12.74 4.05 4.24
N GLU A 65 -13.72 3.86 3.37
CA GLU A 65 -13.61 4.11 1.93
C GLU A 65 -13.38 5.57 1.55
N GLU A 66 -13.70 6.53 2.42
CA GLU A 66 -13.59 7.97 2.12
C GLU A 66 -12.13 8.44 2.13
N ARG A 67 -11.28 7.78 2.94
CA ARG A 67 -9.83 8.06 3.05
C ARG A 67 -9.50 9.55 3.07
N SER A 68 -9.93 10.25 4.11
CA SER A 68 -9.61 11.67 4.33
C SER A 68 -8.12 11.94 4.54
N VAL A 69 -7.66 13.16 4.24
CA VAL A 69 -6.26 13.61 4.40
C VAL A 69 -5.98 14.07 5.84
N ILE A 70 -4.85 13.64 6.39
CA ILE A 70 -4.25 14.18 7.63
C ILE A 70 -3.13 15.15 7.24
N PHE A 71 -3.37 16.45 7.38
CA PHE A 71 -2.42 17.51 6.99
C PHE A 71 -1.23 17.67 7.94
N LYS A 72 -1.41 17.42 9.25
CA LYS A 72 -0.34 17.69 10.22
C LYS A 72 0.51 16.46 10.45
N LYS A 73 1.71 16.41 9.84
CA LYS A 73 2.68 15.31 10.03
C LYS A 73 2.90 14.97 11.51
N ASN A 74 3.29 15.94 12.34
CA ASN A 74 3.53 15.72 13.77
C ASN A 74 2.25 16.01 14.57
N SER A 75 1.26 15.13 14.47
CA SER A 75 0.00 15.21 15.22
C SER A 75 -0.41 13.87 15.81
N PHE A 76 -1.29 13.91 16.82
CA PHE A 76 -1.89 12.71 17.40
C PHE A 76 -2.74 11.93 16.39
N ALA A 77 -3.29 12.61 15.38
CA ALA A 77 -4.01 11.98 14.28
C ALA A 77 -3.07 11.15 13.39
N THR A 78 -1.87 11.66 13.08
CA THR A 78 -0.85 10.92 12.32
C THR A 78 -0.38 9.69 13.10
N VAL A 79 -0.06 9.87 14.39
CA VAL A 79 0.33 8.74 15.26
C VAL A 79 -0.78 7.69 15.29
N GLN A 80 -2.05 8.12 15.43
CA GLN A 80 -3.20 7.22 15.40
C GLN A 80 -3.27 6.35 14.14
N GLU A 81 -3.10 7.00 13.00
CA GLU A 81 -3.24 6.36 11.70
C GLU A 81 -2.12 5.33 11.50
N LEU A 82 -0.88 5.64 11.89
CA LEU A 82 0.22 4.69 11.82
C LEU A 82 0.07 3.52 12.80
N GLU A 83 -0.39 3.76 14.03
CA GLU A 83 -0.74 2.69 14.99
C GLU A 83 -1.88 1.80 14.45
N LEU A 84 -2.86 2.39 13.75
CA LEU A 84 -3.94 1.64 13.10
C LEU A 84 -3.39 0.76 11.99
N ARG A 85 -2.58 1.32 11.08
CA ARG A 85 -1.95 0.58 9.98
C ARG A 85 -1.09 -0.57 10.50
N GLU A 86 -0.25 -0.33 11.51
CA GLU A 86 0.58 -1.37 12.11
C GLU A 86 -0.25 -2.51 12.71
N ARG A 87 -1.32 -2.19 13.44
CA ARG A 87 -2.26 -3.21 13.95
C ARG A 87 -2.87 -4.04 12.84
N ARG A 88 -3.18 -3.43 11.69
CA ARG A 88 -3.73 -4.13 10.52
C ARG A 88 -2.69 -5.01 9.84
N MET A 89 -1.47 -4.52 9.66
CA MET A 89 -0.35 -5.32 9.14
C MET A 89 -0.14 -6.56 10.03
N ASN A 90 -0.04 -6.36 11.35
CA ASN A 90 0.09 -7.46 12.31
C ASN A 90 -1.10 -8.42 12.26
N SER A 91 -2.33 -7.92 12.09
CA SER A 91 -3.54 -8.75 11.94
C SER A 91 -3.46 -9.66 10.70
N ILE A 92 -2.95 -9.16 9.58
CA ILE A 92 -2.79 -9.95 8.36
C ILE A 92 -1.63 -10.95 8.50
N LEU A 93 -0.48 -10.51 8.98
CA LEU A 93 0.74 -11.33 9.03
C LEU A 93 0.72 -12.42 10.11
N ASN A 94 0.19 -12.10 11.29
CA ASN A 94 0.23 -13.02 12.45
C ASN A 94 -1.04 -13.84 12.61
N HIS A 95 -2.18 -13.33 12.13
CA HIS A 95 -3.49 -13.93 12.38
C HIS A 95 -4.30 -14.19 11.10
N GLY A 96 -3.76 -13.81 9.93
CA GLY A 96 -4.40 -14.04 8.63
C GLY A 96 -3.78 -15.23 7.90
N GLY A 97 -4.59 -16.22 7.55
CA GLY A 97 -4.17 -17.29 6.63
C GLY A 97 -4.14 -16.86 5.15
N PHE A 98 -4.37 -15.57 4.90
CA PHE A 98 -4.47 -15.01 3.54
C PHE A 98 -3.12 -15.04 2.82
N LEU A 99 -2.08 -14.50 3.45
CA LEU A 99 -0.69 -14.56 2.95
C LEU A 99 0.04 -15.85 3.36
N LEU A 100 -0.65 -16.87 3.90
CA LEU A 100 -0.06 -18.13 4.37
C LEU A 100 1.01 -18.01 5.47
N THR A 101 1.19 -16.82 6.05
CA THR A 101 2.20 -16.55 7.09
C THR A 101 1.77 -17.01 8.49
N ASN A 102 0.58 -17.57 8.63
CA ASN A 102 0.06 -18.06 9.92
C ASN A 102 0.64 -19.43 10.32
N SER A 103 1.31 -20.14 9.42
CA SER A 103 1.86 -21.47 9.67
C SER A 103 3.15 -21.70 8.89
N THR A 104 4.16 -22.26 9.57
CA THR A 104 5.42 -22.70 8.96
C THR A 104 5.21 -23.74 7.88
N LYS A 105 4.23 -24.64 8.07
CA LYS A 105 3.93 -25.72 7.12
C LYS A 105 3.42 -25.21 5.78
N SER A 106 2.62 -24.14 5.79
CA SER A 106 2.00 -23.60 4.57
C SER A 106 3.01 -23.07 3.57
N LEU A 107 4.17 -22.62 4.04
CA LEU A 107 5.25 -22.08 3.22
C LEU A 107 6.50 -22.97 3.19
N GLY A 108 6.49 -24.10 3.91
CA GLY A 108 7.68 -24.96 4.06
C GLY A 108 8.85 -24.26 4.75
N LEU A 109 8.59 -23.29 5.64
CA LEU A 109 9.63 -22.47 6.29
C LEU A 109 9.87 -22.91 7.73
N THR A 110 11.08 -22.68 8.24
CA THR A 110 11.36 -22.71 9.68
C THR A 110 10.68 -21.54 10.39
N THR A 111 10.55 -21.59 11.73
CA THR A 111 10.00 -20.47 12.51
C THR A 111 10.82 -19.19 12.29
N ASP A 112 12.15 -19.27 12.38
CA ASP A 112 13.05 -18.14 12.15
C ASP A 112 12.91 -17.56 10.73
N SER A 113 12.85 -18.42 9.70
CA SER A 113 12.66 -17.97 8.32
C SER A 113 11.31 -17.32 8.12
N LEU A 114 10.26 -17.86 8.74
CA LEU A 114 8.92 -17.28 8.68
C LEU A 114 8.86 -15.92 9.37
N ASP A 115 9.52 -15.76 10.52
CA ASP A 115 9.56 -14.48 11.24
C ASP A 115 10.33 -13.41 10.46
N LYS A 116 11.45 -13.79 9.81
CA LYS A 116 12.16 -12.90 8.88
C LYS A 116 11.32 -12.55 7.66
N LEU A 117 10.60 -13.51 7.08
CA LEU A 117 9.67 -13.24 5.97
C LEU A 117 8.57 -12.25 6.40
N LYS A 118 7.96 -12.46 7.57
CA LYS A 118 6.97 -11.53 8.13
C LYS A 118 7.54 -10.14 8.34
N ALA A 119 8.78 -10.02 8.84
CA ALA A 119 9.44 -8.73 9.00
C ALA A 119 9.65 -8.02 7.65
N GLY A 120 10.12 -8.74 6.63
CA GLY A 120 10.28 -8.22 5.27
C GLY A 120 8.95 -7.80 4.63
N LEU A 121 7.91 -8.63 4.75
CA LEU A 121 6.56 -8.32 4.28
C LEU A 121 5.96 -7.12 5.03
N LYS A 122 6.16 -7.02 6.34
CA LYS A 122 5.74 -5.86 7.14
C LYS A 122 6.41 -4.59 6.61
N ARG A 123 7.72 -4.64 6.35
CA ARG A 123 8.45 -3.52 5.75
C ARG A 123 7.91 -3.14 4.37
N ALA A 124 7.62 -4.12 3.52
CA ALA A 124 6.99 -3.90 2.22
C ALA A 124 5.61 -3.24 2.36
N MET A 125 4.79 -3.64 3.34
CA MET A 125 3.50 -2.99 3.63
C MET A 125 3.66 -1.52 4.07
N TYR A 126 4.69 -1.19 4.85
CA TYR A 126 5.00 0.21 5.16
C TYR A 126 5.37 0.99 3.90
N ILE A 127 6.15 0.41 3.01
CA ILE A 127 6.51 1.06 1.74
C ILE A 127 5.26 1.32 0.89
N THR A 128 4.37 0.33 0.74
CA THR A 128 3.16 0.52 -0.06
C THR A 128 2.19 1.52 0.56
N ASP A 129 2.15 1.63 1.89
CA ASP A 129 1.45 2.71 2.57
C ASP A 129 2.07 4.08 2.24
N CYS A 130 3.40 4.20 2.22
CA CYS A 130 4.06 5.43 1.77
C CYS A 130 3.76 5.77 0.31
N LEU A 131 3.70 4.77 -0.58
CA LEU A 131 3.27 4.96 -1.97
C LEU A 131 1.83 5.49 -2.03
N ALA A 132 0.93 4.97 -1.20
CA ALA A 132 -0.46 5.43 -1.14
C ALA A 132 -0.58 6.87 -0.62
N ASP A 133 0.28 7.26 0.32
CA ASP A 133 0.29 8.61 0.90
C ASP A 133 0.74 9.69 -0.08
N VAL A 134 1.32 9.33 -1.24
CA VAL A 134 1.60 10.29 -2.33
C VAL A 134 0.34 11.06 -2.76
N THR A 135 -0.85 10.46 -2.66
CA THR A 135 -2.11 11.16 -2.95
C THR A 135 -2.38 12.33 -1.99
N ALA A 136 -1.83 12.29 -0.78
CA ALA A 136 -1.93 13.38 0.20
C ALA A 136 -0.81 14.43 0.06
N ASP A 137 0.15 14.22 -0.85
CA ASP A 137 1.27 15.15 -1.05
C ASP A 137 0.77 16.56 -1.41
N PRO A 138 1.31 17.64 -0.81
CA PRO A 138 0.84 19.00 -1.03
C PRO A 138 0.75 19.41 -2.50
N GLU A 139 1.71 19.00 -3.35
CA GLU A 139 1.70 19.33 -4.78
C GLU A 139 0.58 18.60 -5.51
N ILE A 140 0.31 17.35 -5.13
CA ILE A 140 -0.80 16.56 -5.68
C ILE A 140 -2.14 17.14 -5.25
N LEU A 141 -2.27 17.55 -3.98
CA LEU A 141 -3.50 18.17 -3.49
C LEU A 141 -3.79 19.51 -4.18
N ASP A 142 -2.77 20.35 -4.38
CA ASP A 142 -2.92 21.59 -5.14
C ASP A 142 -3.35 21.34 -6.59
N LEU A 143 -2.74 20.33 -7.24
CA LEU A 143 -3.14 19.90 -8.58
C LEU A 143 -4.60 19.44 -8.59
N MET A 144 -5.02 18.57 -7.67
CA MET A 144 -6.40 18.10 -7.54
C MET A 144 -7.39 19.25 -7.34
N ILE A 145 -7.04 20.27 -6.55
CA ILE A 145 -7.87 21.46 -6.34
C ILE A 145 -8.00 22.29 -7.63
N LYS A 146 -6.89 22.55 -8.33
CA LYS A 146 -6.88 23.28 -9.61
C LYS A 146 -7.76 22.57 -10.64
N MET A 147 -7.61 21.25 -10.71
CA MET A 147 -8.35 20.37 -11.58
C MET A 147 -9.86 20.34 -11.27
N ALA A 148 -10.23 20.23 -9.99
CA ALA A 148 -11.63 20.32 -9.56
C ALA A 148 -12.26 21.66 -9.94
N ARG A 149 -11.50 22.76 -9.85
CA ARG A 149 -11.96 24.10 -10.27
C ARG A 149 -12.17 24.18 -11.78
N ARG A 150 -11.30 23.55 -12.60
CA ARG A 150 -11.44 23.49 -14.07
C ARG A 150 -12.74 22.78 -14.46
N VAL A 151 -12.99 21.59 -13.90
CA VAL A 151 -14.24 20.84 -14.13
C VAL A 151 -15.47 21.63 -13.65
N ALA A 152 -15.39 22.28 -12.48
CA ALA A 152 -16.48 23.07 -11.94
C ALA A 152 -16.77 24.37 -12.71
N ALA A 153 -15.81 24.88 -13.48
CA ALA A 153 -16.04 26.01 -14.39
C ALA A 153 -16.90 25.58 -15.59
N LEU A 154 -16.57 24.43 -16.20
CA LEU A 154 -17.34 23.86 -17.31
C LEU A 154 -18.80 23.56 -16.93
N ARG A 155 -19.05 23.14 -15.68
CA ARG A 155 -20.42 22.93 -15.17
C ARG A 155 -21.24 24.20 -15.02
N ARG A 156 -20.61 25.37 -14.85
CA ARG A 156 -21.32 26.64 -14.62
C ARG A 156 -21.73 27.34 -15.92
N ASP A 157 -21.04 27.06 -17.02
CA ASP A 157 -21.35 27.64 -18.33
C ASP A 157 -22.53 26.93 -19.04
N GLY A 158 -22.96 25.76 -18.56
CA GLY A 158 -24.04 24.92 -19.14
C GLY A 158 -25.44 25.10 -18.57
N LEU A 159 -25.77 26.26 -17.98
CA LEU A 159 -27.06 26.48 -17.29
C LEU A 159 -28.29 26.63 -18.20
N ASP A 160 -28.12 26.69 -19.52
CA ASP A 160 -29.22 26.67 -20.49
C ASP A 160 -29.15 25.41 -21.34
N THR A 161 -29.96 24.40 -20.98
CA THR A 161 -30.11 23.10 -21.68
C THR A 161 -28.79 22.36 -21.97
N GLU A 162 -28.34 21.51 -21.04
CA GLU A 162 -27.21 20.61 -21.25
C GLU A 162 -27.45 19.72 -22.49
N SER A 163 -26.78 20.04 -23.60
CA SER A 163 -26.81 19.21 -24.79
C SER A 163 -26.02 17.91 -24.55
N ASP A 164 -26.29 16.86 -25.34
CA ASP A 164 -25.50 15.63 -25.29
C ASP A 164 -23.99 15.91 -25.55
N GLU A 165 -23.68 16.96 -26.31
CA GLU A 165 -22.32 17.43 -26.57
C GLU A 165 -21.68 18.04 -25.32
N ASP A 166 -22.41 18.83 -24.53
CA ASP A 166 -21.92 19.41 -23.28
C ASP A 166 -21.65 18.31 -22.22
N ILE A 167 -22.53 17.31 -22.16
CA ILE A 167 -22.35 16.15 -21.29
C ILE A 167 -21.12 15.34 -21.69
N ALA A 168 -20.90 15.13 -23.00
CA ALA A 168 -19.71 14.46 -23.51
C ALA A 168 -18.43 15.25 -23.20
N ALA A 169 -18.43 16.56 -23.46
CA ALA A 169 -17.30 17.44 -23.18
C ALA A 169 -16.94 17.47 -21.69
N LEU A 170 -17.94 17.47 -20.80
CA LEU A 170 -17.72 17.40 -19.35
C LEU A 170 -17.09 16.06 -18.94
N ARG A 171 -17.58 14.94 -19.49
CA ARG A 171 -17.01 13.61 -19.23
C ARG A 171 -15.57 13.50 -19.70
N ASP A 172 -15.27 14.03 -20.89
CA ASP A 172 -13.92 14.04 -21.44
C ASP A 172 -12.99 14.91 -20.60
N ALA A 173 -13.43 16.08 -20.16
CA ALA A 173 -12.67 16.94 -19.26
C ALA A 173 -12.41 16.28 -17.91
N GLU A 174 -13.40 15.57 -17.33
CA GLU A 174 -13.22 14.78 -16.11
C GLU A 174 -12.22 13.63 -16.31
N ALA A 175 -12.26 12.95 -17.46
CA ALA A 175 -11.33 11.88 -17.80
C ALA A 175 -9.90 12.39 -17.98
N GLU A 176 -9.70 13.48 -18.74
CA GLU A 176 -8.42 14.15 -18.93
C GLU A 176 -7.82 14.57 -17.59
N THR A 177 -8.63 15.22 -16.76
CA THR A 177 -8.25 15.68 -15.43
C THR A 177 -7.80 14.52 -14.53
N ARG A 178 -8.54 13.41 -14.53
CA ARG A 178 -8.17 12.20 -13.77
C ARG A 178 -6.87 11.58 -14.29
N ALA A 179 -6.66 11.57 -15.60
CA ALA A 179 -5.44 11.05 -16.20
C ALA A 179 -4.22 11.89 -15.80
N GLU A 180 -4.34 13.22 -15.82
CA GLU A 180 -3.28 14.14 -15.43
C GLU A 180 -2.88 13.97 -13.95
N VAL A 181 -3.86 13.94 -13.04
CA VAL A 181 -3.61 13.68 -11.61
C VAL A 181 -2.98 12.30 -11.40
N THR A 182 -3.49 11.27 -12.08
CA THR A 182 -2.95 9.91 -11.98
C THR A 182 -1.50 9.88 -12.44
N LYS A 183 -1.16 10.53 -13.55
CA LYS A 183 0.20 10.62 -14.07
C LYS A 183 1.14 11.30 -13.08
N ALA A 184 0.71 12.40 -12.46
CA ALA A 184 1.50 13.09 -11.44
C ALA A 184 1.75 12.22 -10.20
N ILE A 185 0.72 11.51 -9.71
CA ILE A 185 0.84 10.55 -8.61
C ILE A 185 1.83 9.43 -8.98
N ARG A 186 1.68 8.83 -10.17
CA ARG A 186 2.53 7.73 -10.64
C ARG A 186 3.99 8.15 -10.81
N ALA A 187 4.25 9.36 -11.28
CA ALA A 187 5.60 9.89 -11.38
C ALA A 187 6.28 9.92 -10.00
N LYS A 188 5.61 10.48 -8.98
CA LYS A 188 6.13 10.52 -7.60
C LYS A 188 6.30 9.13 -6.99
N GLN A 189 5.31 8.25 -7.15
CA GLN A 189 5.41 6.86 -6.68
C GLN A 189 6.56 6.10 -7.36
N SER A 190 6.79 6.32 -8.65
CA SER A 190 7.90 5.72 -9.38
C SER A 190 9.24 6.21 -8.85
N THR A 191 9.38 7.51 -8.55
CA THR A 191 10.58 8.04 -7.90
C THR A 191 10.87 7.38 -6.55
N ILE A 192 9.83 7.11 -5.74
CA ILE A 192 10.00 6.37 -4.49
C ILE A 192 10.51 4.96 -4.78
N ILE A 193 9.90 4.25 -5.74
CA ILE A 193 10.29 2.87 -6.11
C ILE A 193 11.75 2.80 -6.58
N MET A 194 12.17 3.70 -7.46
CA MET A 194 13.56 3.76 -7.95
C MET A 194 14.55 4.02 -6.81
N GLY A 195 14.14 4.74 -5.75
CA GLY A 195 14.95 5.00 -4.57
C GLY A 195 15.02 3.85 -3.55
N LEU A 196 14.28 2.76 -3.73
CA LEU A 196 14.28 1.63 -2.78
C LEU A 196 15.54 0.77 -2.92
N SER A 197 15.89 0.02 -1.87
CA SER A 197 16.94 -1.00 -1.97
C SER A 197 16.48 -2.21 -2.80
N THR A 198 17.42 -2.99 -3.36
CA THR A 198 17.09 -4.18 -4.17
C THR A 198 16.28 -5.20 -3.38
N LEU A 199 16.63 -5.38 -2.11
CA LEU A 199 15.90 -6.28 -1.22
C LEU A 199 14.46 -5.81 -0.97
N ASP A 200 14.25 -4.49 -0.86
CA ASP A 200 12.91 -3.92 -0.68
C ASP A 200 12.03 -4.12 -1.91
N LEU A 201 12.59 -3.96 -3.11
CA LEU A 201 11.88 -4.29 -4.34
C LEU A 201 11.52 -5.76 -4.42
N ALA A 202 12.45 -6.65 -4.03
CA ALA A 202 12.19 -8.08 -3.99
C ALA A 202 11.08 -8.44 -3.00
N PHE A 203 11.03 -7.77 -1.83
CA PHE A 203 9.92 -7.93 -0.89
C PHE A 203 8.61 -7.29 -1.36
N LEU A 204 8.62 -6.18 -2.10
CA LEU A 204 7.42 -5.61 -2.74
C LEU A 204 6.83 -6.59 -3.75
N LEU A 205 7.67 -7.18 -4.59
CA LEU A 205 7.27 -8.23 -5.52
C LEU A 205 6.68 -9.42 -4.76
N THR A 206 7.38 -9.90 -3.72
CA THR A 206 6.91 -11.03 -2.89
C THR A 206 5.58 -10.73 -2.19
N LEU A 207 5.36 -9.50 -1.71
CA LEU A 207 4.08 -9.06 -1.15
C LEU A 207 2.97 -9.08 -2.19
N GLY A 208 3.23 -8.57 -3.39
CA GLY A 208 2.30 -8.60 -4.52
C GLY A 208 1.88 -10.02 -4.88
N GLU A 209 2.85 -10.93 -5.06
CA GLU A 209 2.58 -12.34 -5.36
C GLU A 209 1.79 -13.03 -4.25
N GLY A 210 2.19 -12.83 -2.99
CA GLY A 210 1.48 -13.41 -1.85
C GLY A 210 0.03 -12.94 -1.76
N ALA A 211 -0.22 -11.67 -2.09
CA ALA A 211 -1.57 -11.13 -2.12
C ALA A 211 -2.40 -11.67 -3.30
N MET A 212 -1.80 -11.79 -4.49
CA MET A 212 -2.44 -12.37 -5.67
C MET A 212 -2.83 -13.84 -5.43
N VAL A 213 -1.90 -14.64 -4.90
CA VAL A 213 -2.15 -16.05 -4.54
C VAL A 213 -3.19 -16.15 -3.43
N GLY A 214 -3.14 -15.27 -2.42
CA GLY A 214 -4.17 -15.17 -1.38
C GLY A 214 -5.55 -14.89 -1.96
N TRP A 215 -5.65 -13.93 -2.89
CA TRP A 215 -6.89 -13.57 -3.56
C TRP A 215 -7.43 -14.73 -4.42
N GLN A 216 -6.56 -15.35 -5.22
CA GLN A 216 -6.90 -16.52 -6.04
C GLN A 216 -7.51 -17.62 -5.19
N ARG A 217 -6.86 -17.97 -4.07
CA ARG A 217 -7.36 -19.00 -3.14
C ARG A 217 -8.72 -18.63 -2.55
N TYR A 218 -8.90 -17.37 -2.18
CA TYR A 218 -10.15 -16.88 -1.58
C TYR A 218 -11.31 -16.83 -2.58
N MET A 219 -11.00 -16.54 -3.85
CA MET A 219 -11.98 -16.37 -4.93
C MET A 219 -12.10 -17.60 -5.84
N ALA A 220 -11.40 -18.69 -5.55
CA ALA A 220 -11.26 -19.87 -6.42
C ALA A 220 -12.59 -20.41 -6.97
N LYS A 221 -13.68 -20.34 -6.19
CA LYS A 221 -15.04 -20.74 -6.63
C LYS A 221 -15.57 -19.98 -7.84
N TYR A 222 -15.00 -18.82 -8.16
CA TYR A 222 -15.39 -17.98 -9.29
C TYR A 222 -14.46 -18.14 -10.50
N ALA A 223 -13.38 -18.93 -10.40
CA ALA A 223 -12.34 -19.00 -11.43
C ALA A 223 -12.88 -19.44 -12.81
N THR A 224 -13.89 -20.29 -12.85
CA THR A 224 -14.50 -20.77 -14.10
C THR A 224 -15.65 -19.88 -14.60
N SER A 225 -16.24 -19.06 -13.73
CA SER A 225 -17.40 -18.21 -14.06
C SER A 225 -17.03 -16.75 -14.35
N ASP A 226 -15.91 -16.28 -13.80
CA ASP A 226 -15.45 -14.90 -13.95
C ASP A 226 -14.45 -14.80 -15.09
N VAL A 227 -14.90 -14.30 -16.25
CA VAL A 227 -14.06 -14.13 -17.44
C VAL A 227 -12.85 -13.20 -17.21
N ARG A 228 -12.89 -12.35 -16.18
CA ARG A 228 -11.79 -11.44 -15.82
C ARG A 228 -11.04 -11.90 -14.56
N PHE A 229 -11.14 -13.18 -14.20
CA PHE A 229 -10.57 -13.71 -12.95
C PHE A 229 -9.08 -13.40 -12.78
N TYR A 230 -8.26 -13.65 -13.80
CA TYR A 230 -6.82 -13.40 -13.74
C TYR A 230 -6.49 -11.91 -13.75
N ASN A 231 -7.17 -11.09 -14.57
CA ASN A 231 -6.99 -9.63 -14.51
C ASN A 231 -7.37 -9.05 -13.14
N LYS A 232 -8.37 -9.62 -12.44
CA LYS A 232 -8.75 -9.23 -11.07
C LYS A 232 -7.71 -9.66 -10.05
N MET A 233 -7.06 -10.81 -10.26
CA MET A 233 -5.92 -11.23 -9.46
C MET A 233 -4.76 -10.24 -9.60
N ASP A 234 -4.37 -9.89 -10.84
CA ASP A 234 -3.30 -8.89 -11.10
C ASP A 234 -3.67 -7.51 -10.55
N ALA A 235 -4.93 -7.10 -10.74
CA ALA A 235 -5.46 -5.86 -10.19
C ALA A 235 -5.36 -5.79 -8.67
N PHE A 236 -5.51 -6.92 -7.98
CA PHE A 236 -5.38 -6.96 -6.53
C PHE A 236 -3.93 -6.71 -6.08
N GLY A 237 -2.95 -7.33 -6.74
CA GLY A 237 -1.53 -7.06 -6.50
C GLY A 237 -1.16 -5.59 -6.78
N GLU A 238 -1.63 -5.07 -7.92
CA GLU A 238 -1.40 -3.69 -8.32
C GLU A 238 -2.05 -2.69 -7.35
N LEU A 239 -3.27 -2.95 -6.88
CA LEU A 239 -3.95 -2.09 -5.91
C LEU A 239 -3.20 -1.99 -4.57
N ILE A 240 -2.52 -3.05 -4.14
CA ILE A 240 -1.72 -3.01 -2.91
C ILE A 240 -0.55 -2.03 -3.07
N LEU A 241 0.12 -2.01 -4.22
CA LEU A 241 1.15 -1.00 -4.50
C LEU A 241 0.57 0.42 -4.56
N ARG A 242 -0.63 0.57 -5.14
CA ARG A 242 -1.27 1.88 -5.31
C ARG A 242 -1.75 2.46 -3.99
N TRP A 243 -2.42 1.65 -3.17
CA TRP A 243 -3.25 2.12 -2.04
C TRP A 243 -2.84 1.53 -0.69
N GLY A 244 -1.80 0.72 -0.65
CA GLY A 244 -1.17 0.27 0.59
C GLY A 244 -1.85 -0.92 1.25
N CYS A 245 -1.53 -1.12 2.53
CA CYS A 245 -2.06 -2.21 3.35
C CYS A 245 -3.59 -2.09 3.56
N PHE A 246 -4.16 -0.89 3.33
CA PHE A 246 -5.59 -0.64 3.35
C PHE A 246 -6.38 -1.60 2.44
N ILE A 247 -5.90 -1.84 1.21
CA ILE A 247 -6.56 -2.76 0.26
C ILE A 247 -6.59 -4.18 0.81
N LEU A 248 -5.42 -4.66 1.24
CA LEU A 248 -5.26 -6.02 1.73
C LEU A 248 -6.11 -6.26 2.97
N TRP A 249 -6.05 -5.35 3.95
CA TRP A 249 -6.85 -5.46 5.16
C TRP A 249 -8.35 -5.30 4.88
N GLY A 250 -8.73 -4.34 4.04
CA GLY A 250 -10.12 -4.08 3.66
C GLY A 250 -10.77 -5.26 2.93
N PHE A 251 -10.00 -5.99 2.11
CA PHE A 251 -10.49 -7.22 1.48
C PHE A 251 -10.69 -8.36 2.48
N VAL A 252 -9.71 -8.59 3.36
CA VAL A 252 -9.70 -9.76 4.27
C VAL A 252 -10.62 -9.58 5.49
N ARG A 253 -10.70 -8.35 6.02
CA ARG A 253 -11.38 -8.05 7.29
C ARG A 253 -12.44 -6.97 7.17
N GLY A 254 -12.49 -6.24 6.06
CA GLY A 254 -13.48 -5.19 5.85
C GLY A 254 -14.89 -5.75 5.70
N THR A 255 -15.87 -4.93 6.04
CA THR A 255 -17.30 -5.28 6.00
C THR A 255 -18.11 -4.17 5.36
N GLY A 256 -19.32 -4.49 4.88
CA GLY A 256 -20.25 -3.50 4.35
C GLY A 256 -19.67 -2.68 3.19
N LYS A 257 -19.78 -1.35 3.28
CA LYS A 257 -19.35 -0.41 2.24
C LYS A 257 -17.87 -0.54 1.90
N LEU A 258 -17.01 -0.72 2.90
CA LEU A 258 -15.58 -0.88 2.69
C LEU A 258 -15.28 -2.08 1.78
N LEU A 259 -15.86 -3.25 2.08
CA LEU A 259 -15.62 -4.45 1.26
C LEU A 259 -16.17 -4.28 -0.17
N SER A 260 -17.32 -3.62 -0.33
CA SER A 260 -17.86 -3.28 -1.66
C SER A 260 -16.90 -2.40 -2.43
N HIS A 261 -16.44 -1.30 -1.81
CA HIS A 261 -15.50 -0.36 -2.42
C HIS A 261 -14.20 -1.05 -2.88
N ILE A 262 -13.65 -1.98 -2.09
CA ILE A 262 -12.48 -2.75 -2.49
C ILE A 262 -12.77 -3.65 -3.70
N LYS A 263 -13.91 -4.35 -3.72
CA LYS A 263 -14.30 -5.21 -4.86
C LYS A 263 -14.54 -4.41 -6.14
N ASP A 264 -15.16 -3.25 -6.01
CA ASP A 264 -15.40 -2.33 -7.13
C ASP A 264 -14.07 -1.81 -7.67
N SER A 265 -13.15 -1.42 -6.77
CA SER A 265 -11.80 -0.97 -7.15
C SER A 265 -11.00 -2.06 -7.88
N ILE A 266 -11.09 -3.32 -7.43
CA ILE A 266 -10.47 -4.46 -8.13
C ILE A 266 -11.02 -4.60 -9.54
N THR A 267 -12.35 -4.49 -9.70
CA THR A 267 -12.99 -4.59 -11.03
C THR A 267 -12.56 -3.47 -11.97
N VAL A 268 -12.49 -2.23 -11.47
CA VAL A 268 -12.05 -1.07 -12.25
C VAL A 268 -10.59 -1.21 -12.67
N VAL A 269 -9.70 -1.64 -11.78
CA VAL A 269 -8.28 -1.82 -12.12
C VAL A 269 -8.09 -3.02 -13.06
N ALA A 270 -8.83 -4.10 -12.89
CA ALA A 270 -8.80 -5.25 -13.80
C ALA A 270 -9.17 -4.87 -15.22
N GLU A 271 -10.16 -3.98 -15.39
CA GLU A 271 -10.49 -3.43 -16.70
C GLU A 271 -9.37 -2.60 -17.31
N LYS A 272 -8.69 -1.77 -16.50
CA LYS A 272 -7.55 -0.99 -16.96
C LYS A 272 -6.40 -1.87 -17.41
N ILE A 273 -6.08 -2.93 -16.65
CA ILE A 273 -5.06 -3.92 -17.01
C ILE A 273 -5.43 -4.58 -18.34
N TRP A 274 -6.67 -5.07 -18.47
CA TRP A 274 -7.14 -5.69 -19.71
C TRP A 274 -7.06 -4.73 -20.92
N ARG A 275 -7.45 -3.46 -20.75
CA ARG A 275 -7.35 -2.44 -21.82
C ARG A 275 -5.91 -2.16 -22.21
N TYR A 276 -4.99 -2.16 -21.25
CA TYR A 276 -3.55 -2.01 -21.49
C TYR A 276 -3.00 -3.18 -22.29
N GLU A 277 -3.30 -4.42 -21.86
CA GLU A 277 -2.88 -5.65 -22.54
C GLU A 277 -3.38 -5.74 -23.98
N MET A 278 -4.58 -5.24 -24.24
CA MET A 278 -5.17 -5.19 -25.58
C MET A 278 -4.69 -3.99 -26.42
N GLY A 279 -3.83 -3.12 -25.86
CA GLY A 279 -3.30 -1.94 -26.56
C GLY A 279 -4.29 -0.78 -26.73
N PHE A 280 -5.44 -0.80 -26.03
CA PHE A 280 -6.45 0.26 -26.11
C PHE A 280 -6.09 1.51 -25.31
N ASP A 281 -5.31 1.36 -24.23
CA ASP A 281 -4.92 2.47 -23.35
C ASP A 281 -3.54 2.19 -22.74
N GLN A 282 -2.55 2.99 -23.11
CA GLN A 282 -1.16 2.87 -22.63
C GLN A 282 -0.76 4.00 -21.67
N THR A 283 -1.74 4.67 -21.05
CA THR A 283 -1.48 5.87 -20.23
C THR A 283 -0.96 5.59 -18.80
N ASP A 284 -1.19 4.40 -18.25
CA ASP A 284 -0.73 3.97 -16.91
C ASP A 284 -0.18 2.54 -16.98
N ASN A 285 1.14 2.40 -17.07
CA ASN A 285 1.84 1.10 -17.10
C ASN A 285 1.72 0.32 -15.76
N GLY A 286 1.20 0.95 -14.70
CA GLY A 286 1.11 0.35 -13.37
C GLY A 286 2.42 0.33 -12.58
N LEU A 287 2.29 0.30 -11.26
CA LEU A 287 3.42 0.28 -10.34
C LEU A 287 4.12 -1.07 -10.31
N SER A 288 3.40 -2.17 -10.55
CA SER A 288 3.98 -3.51 -10.64
C SER A 288 5.01 -3.59 -11.76
N MET A 289 4.73 -2.95 -12.90
CA MET A 289 5.68 -2.86 -14.01
C MET A 289 6.87 -1.97 -13.67
N THR A 290 6.68 -0.88 -12.93
CA THR A 290 7.79 -0.04 -12.43
C THR A 290 8.71 -0.84 -11.50
N VAL A 291 8.17 -1.58 -10.54
CA VAL A 291 8.95 -2.46 -9.65
C VAL A 291 9.72 -3.51 -10.45
N TYR A 292 9.05 -4.14 -11.43
CA TYR A 292 9.68 -5.15 -12.28
C TYR A 292 10.81 -4.57 -13.13
N LYS A 293 10.59 -3.42 -13.76
CA LYS A 293 11.59 -2.75 -14.60
C LYS A 293 12.83 -2.38 -13.78
N GLU A 294 12.63 -1.81 -12.61
CA GLU A 294 13.73 -1.45 -11.70
C GLU A 294 14.50 -2.70 -11.23
N LEU A 295 13.80 -3.80 -10.91
CA LEU A 295 14.45 -5.07 -10.61
C LEU A 295 15.25 -5.60 -11.80
N LYS A 296 14.69 -5.55 -13.01
CA LYS A 296 15.38 -5.98 -14.24
C LYS A 296 16.69 -5.22 -14.44
N GLU A 297 16.66 -3.89 -14.29
CA GLU A 297 17.87 -3.05 -14.39
C GLU A 297 18.92 -3.45 -13.35
N ARG A 298 18.52 -3.75 -12.11
CA ARG A 298 19.46 -4.18 -11.06
C ARG A 298 20.00 -5.60 -11.25
N VAL A 299 19.20 -6.51 -11.82
CA VAL A 299 19.68 -7.84 -12.22
C VAL A 299 20.74 -7.66 -13.30
N LEU A 300 20.44 -6.85 -14.32
CA LEU A 300 21.33 -6.57 -15.44
C LEU A 300 22.68 -6.03 -14.94
N GLU A 301 22.66 -5.02 -14.08
CA GLU A 301 23.87 -4.47 -13.47
C GLU A 301 24.66 -5.50 -12.64
N ALA A 302 23.96 -6.39 -11.93
CA ALA A 302 24.61 -7.45 -11.16
C ALA A 302 25.25 -8.51 -12.08
N LYS A 303 24.56 -8.88 -13.16
CA LYS A 303 25.04 -9.87 -14.13
C LYS A 303 26.23 -9.36 -14.93
N HIS A 304 26.19 -8.12 -15.42
CA HIS A 304 27.33 -7.50 -16.12
C HIS A 304 28.57 -7.33 -15.23
N LYS A 305 28.39 -7.24 -13.90
CA LYS A 305 29.53 -7.26 -12.97
C LYS A 305 30.17 -8.65 -12.83
N ASP A 306 29.39 -9.70 -13.01
CA ASP A 306 29.85 -11.09 -12.91
C ASP A 306 30.35 -11.63 -14.27
N ASP A 307 29.75 -11.18 -15.37
CA ASP A 307 30.06 -11.55 -16.76
C ASP A 307 29.81 -10.36 -17.70
N GLU A 308 30.88 -9.72 -18.18
CA GLU A 308 30.82 -8.58 -19.10
C GLU A 308 30.19 -8.92 -20.47
N CYS A 309 30.05 -10.21 -20.80
CA CYS A 309 29.47 -10.69 -22.05
C CYS A 309 28.02 -11.22 -21.88
N PHE A 310 27.37 -10.92 -20.75
CA PHE A 310 26.01 -11.37 -20.47
C PHE A 310 25.03 -10.88 -21.56
N ASP A 311 24.19 -11.80 -22.07
CA ASP A 311 23.16 -11.48 -23.06
C ASP A 311 21.91 -10.89 -22.39
N ASP A 312 21.70 -9.58 -22.58
CA ASP A 312 20.55 -8.85 -22.05
C ASP A 312 19.20 -9.49 -22.41
N ALA A 313 19.13 -10.22 -23.55
CA ALA A 313 17.91 -10.91 -23.99
C ALA A 313 17.46 -12.00 -23.01
N GLU A 314 18.36 -12.54 -22.17
CA GLU A 314 17.99 -13.49 -21.11
C GLU A 314 17.03 -12.87 -20.08
N LEU A 315 17.04 -11.54 -19.91
CA LEU A 315 16.18 -10.81 -18.97
C LEU A 315 14.86 -10.32 -19.59
N ASP A 316 14.59 -10.66 -20.85
CA ASP A 316 13.29 -10.37 -21.47
C ASP A 316 12.18 -11.29 -20.92
N SER A 317 12.55 -12.43 -20.34
CA SER A 317 11.61 -13.29 -19.62
C SER A 317 11.33 -12.78 -18.19
N PRO A 318 10.05 -12.52 -17.83
CA PRO A 318 9.64 -12.20 -16.46
C PRO A 318 10.04 -13.21 -15.40
N VAL A 319 10.29 -14.46 -15.82
CA VAL A 319 10.64 -15.55 -14.91
C VAL A 319 12.02 -15.33 -14.30
N VAL A 320 13.00 -14.85 -15.08
CA VAL A 320 14.39 -14.72 -14.62
C VAL A 320 14.52 -13.64 -13.54
N VAL A 321 13.90 -12.48 -13.77
CA VAL A 321 13.89 -11.37 -12.79
C VAL A 321 13.15 -11.77 -11.51
N LYS A 322 12.02 -12.49 -11.63
CA LYS A 322 11.28 -13.02 -10.48
C LYS A 322 12.10 -14.04 -9.68
N GLN A 323 12.74 -14.99 -10.37
CA GLN A 323 13.58 -15.99 -9.73
C GLN A 323 14.72 -15.33 -8.95
N TRP A 324 15.39 -14.33 -9.54
CA TRP A 324 16.43 -13.59 -8.83
C TRP A 324 15.90 -12.86 -7.60
N ALA A 325 14.73 -12.22 -7.70
CA ALA A 325 14.08 -11.60 -6.55
C ALA A 325 13.74 -12.63 -5.45
N HIS A 326 13.29 -13.83 -5.82
CA HIS A 326 13.05 -14.92 -4.86
C HIS A 326 14.34 -15.41 -4.22
N GLU A 327 15.44 -15.54 -4.95
CA GLU A 327 16.75 -15.90 -4.41
C GLU A 327 17.26 -14.86 -3.40
N LEU A 328 17.07 -13.57 -3.66
CA LEU A 328 17.39 -12.49 -2.72
C LEU A 328 16.59 -12.62 -1.43
N VAL A 329 15.27 -12.81 -1.52
CA VAL A 329 14.41 -13.00 -0.35
C VAL A 329 14.78 -14.29 0.38
N GLY A 330 15.03 -15.38 -0.35
CA GLY A 330 15.45 -16.67 0.19
C GLY A 330 16.73 -16.55 1.01
N LYS A 331 17.72 -15.81 0.50
CA LYS A 331 18.96 -15.51 1.23
C LYS A 331 18.69 -14.72 2.51
N GLU A 332 17.86 -13.68 2.45
CA GLU A 332 17.53 -12.83 3.60
C GLU A 332 16.82 -13.62 4.71
N ILE A 333 15.86 -14.47 4.35
CA ILE A 333 15.09 -15.26 5.32
C ILE A 333 15.83 -16.55 5.75
N GLY A 334 16.98 -16.86 5.14
CA GLY A 334 17.74 -18.08 5.42
C GLY A 334 17.11 -19.36 4.84
N CYS A 335 16.32 -19.25 3.77
CA CYS A 335 15.73 -20.37 3.03
C CYS A 335 16.15 -20.32 1.56
N LYS A 336 17.22 -21.05 1.20
CA LYS A 336 17.75 -21.09 -0.18
C LYS A 336 16.78 -21.71 -1.20
N GLU A 337 15.83 -22.50 -0.72
CA GLU A 337 14.82 -23.17 -1.55
C GLU A 337 13.56 -22.31 -1.74
N TRP A 338 13.54 -21.08 -1.23
CA TRP A 338 12.42 -20.17 -1.43
C TRP A 338 12.28 -19.80 -2.92
N LYS A 339 11.15 -20.17 -3.51
CA LYS A 339 10.81 -19.97 -4.92
C LYS A 339 9.57 -19.07 -5.10
N GLY A 340 9.28 -18.23 -4.11
CA GLY A 340 8.09 -17.38 -4.08
C GLY A 340 6.79 -18.14 -3.84
N TYR A 341 5.68 -17.41 -3.89
CA TYR A 341 4.35 -17.95 -3.56
C TYR A 341 3.77 -18.87 -4.65
N TYR A 342 4.16 -18.69 -5.91
CA TYR A 342 3.66 -19.50 -7.03
C TYR A 342 4.23 -20.92 -7.07
N ALA A 343 5.34 -21.19 -6.38
CA ALA A 343 5.93 -22.51 -6.29
C ALA A 343 5.27 -23.42 -5.23
N LEU A 344 4.32 -22.89 -4.46
CA LEU A 344 3.63 -23.64 -3.41
C LEU A 344 2.59 -24.60 -4.03
N PRO A 345 2.42 -25.82 -3.48
CA PRO A 345 1.33 -26.69 -3.87
C PRO A 345 -0.01 -25.99 -3.65
N GLN A 346 -0.82 -25.85 -4.70
CA GLN A 346 -2.16 -25.27 -4.57
C GLN A 346 -3.09 -26.31 -3.92
N GLU A 347 -3.12 -26.37 -2.59
CA GLU A 347 -4.15 -27.14 -1.89
C GLU A 347 -5.50 -26.41 -1.96
N PRO A 348 -6.60 -27.12 -2.30
CA PRO A 348 -7.94 -26.53 -2.27
C PRO A 348 -8.31 -26.17 -0.82
N VAL A 349 -8.68 -24.91 -0.58
CA VAL A 349 -9.06 -24.43 0.76
C VAL A 349 -10.38 -25.08 1.19
N GLN A 350 -10.33 -25.89 2.25
CA GLN A 350 -11.53 -26.28 3.00
C GLN A 350 -12.11 -25.03 3.68
N GLN A 351 -13.40 -24.79 3.47
CA GLN A 351 -14.12 -23.64 4.01
C GLN A 351 -14.04 -23.60 5.53
N VAL A 352 -13.52 -22.51 6.09
CA VAL A 352 -13.87 -22.13 7.46
C VAL A 352 -15.22 -21.45 7.36
N THR A 353 -16.28 -22.22 7.62
CA THR A 353 -17.62 -21.68 7.87
C THR A 353 -17.55 -20.79 9.12
N ASN A 354 -17.85 -19.51 8.94
CA ASN A 354 -18.20 -18.62 10.05
C ASN A 354 -19.64 -18.86 10.49
#